data_AF-A0A4R1MN81-F1
#
_entry.id   AF-A0A4R1MN81-F1
#
_cell.length_a   1.000
_cell.length_b   1.000
_cell.length_c   1.000
_cell.angle_alpha   90.00
_cell.angle_beta   90.00
_cell.angle_gamma   90.00
#
_symmetry.space_group_name_H-M   'P 1'
#
loop_
_entity.id
_entity.type
_entity.pdbx_description
1 polymer ?
#
loop_
_entity_poly.entity_id
_entity_poly.type
_entity_poly.pdbx_seq_one_letter_code
_entity_poly.pdbx_strand_id
1 'polypeptide(L)'
;MKLLKKLYGKILYRVARILSGILEGFIQLINMIAQLITNLAKGCFVLVSMGGCLLLLLIAGPLGITILGNPILLTIVFLLILFIMLTPKMVSYLEYIKVTTNDYLMDRSNYFIQGTQCKYKKFREYKAVYKKAEEERKRREAQQRAYEQQKQWEERFKNWHGHQQYHNGQGYYGGQGHQGFGNYSMDFKSQYEKCCDVLGVSYEANKNEIKLAYRKKAKMYHPDMNSSQDTTEMFQKINDAYEFLTEDHIERYKRL
;
A
#
# COMPACT_ATOMS: atom_id res chain seq x y z
N MET A 1 9.54 -56.33 13.23
CA MET A 1 9.09 -55.29 12.28
C MET A 1 8.54 -54.00 12.92
N LYS A 2 7.67 -54.05 13.96
CA LYS A 2 7.11 -52.82 14.58
C LYS A 2 8.17 -51.91 15.24
N LEU A 3 9.19 -52.49 15.88
CA LEU A 3 10.29 -51.73 16.51
C LEU A 3 11.12 -50.94 15.49
N LEU A 4 11.45 -51.54 14.33
CA LEU A 4 12.18 -50.88 13.24
C LEU A 4 11.40 -49.69 12.67
N LYS A 5 10.08 -49.83 12.48
CA LYS A 5 9.22 -48.73 12.03
C LYS A 5 9.23 -47.56 13.03
N LYS A 6 9.08 -47.85 14.33
CA LYS A 6 9.11 -46.84 15.38
C LYS A 6 10.48 -46.15 15.51
N LEU A 7 11.57 -46.89 15.31
CA LEU A 7 12.93 -46.36 15.29
C LEU A 7 13.11 -45.41 14.09
N TYR A 8 12.70 -45.82 12.90
CA TYR A 8 12.75 -45.00 11.69
C TYR A 8 11.94 -43.70 11.83
N GLY A 9 10.74 -43.78 12.43
CA GLY A 9 9.94 -42.60 12.74
C GLY A 9 10.65 -41.62 13.68
N LYS A 10 11.28 -42.10 14.75
CA LYS A 10 12.08 -41.25 15.66
C LYS A 10 13.29 -40.59 14.96
N ILE A 11 13.95 -41.32 14.05
CA ILE A 11 15.06 -40.77 13.26
C ILE A 11 14.54 -39.65 12.34
N LEU A 12 13.45 -39.89 11.61
CA LEU A 12 12.81 -38.88 10.75
C LEU A 12 12.42 -37.62 11.54
N TYR A 13 11.87 -37.77 12.75
CA TYR A 13 11.55 -36.63 13.61
C TYR A 13 12.78 -35.79 13.93
N ARG A 14 13.89 -36.43 14.33
CA ARG A 14 15.14 -35.75 14.64
C ARG A 14 15.70 -35.04 13.41
N VAL A 15 15.70 -35.70 12.25
CA VAL A 15 16.14 -35.13 10.98
C VAL A 15 15.29 -33.90 10.61
N ALA A 16 13.96 -33.99 10.72
CA ALA A 16 13.06 -32.88 10.44
C ALA A 16 13.35 -31.66 11.31
N ARG A 17 13.51 -31.87 12.63
CA ARG A 17 13.83 -30.79 13.59
C ARG A 17 15.19 -30.16 13.33
N ILE A 18 16.22 -30.97 13.04
CA ILE A 18 17.57 -30.46 12.73
C ILE A 18 17.55 -29.63 11.44
N LEU A 19 16.96 -30.16 10.36
CA LEU A 19 16.85 -29.44 9.09
C LEU A 19 16.06 -28.14 9.22
N SER A 20 14.93 -28.17 9.94
CA SER A 20 14.14 -26.97 10.23
C SER A 20 14.96 -25.93 10.99
N GLY A 21 15.70 -26.34 12.01
CA GLY A 21 16.55 -25.44 12.81
C GLY A 21 17.69 -24.83 12.00
N ILE A 22 18.33 -25.61 11.12
CA ILE A 22 19.37 -25.11 10.21
C ILE A 22 18.79 -24.05 9.26
N LEU A 23 17.66 -24.35 8.61
CA LEU A 23 17.00 -23.41 7.69
C LEU A 23 16.54 -22.15 8.41
N GLU A 24 16.04 -22.27 9.64
CA GLU A 24 15.65 -21.14 10.47
C GLU A 24 16.86 -20.26 10.84
N GLY A 25 17.99 -20.87 11.20
CA GLY A 25 19.24 -20.15 11.42
C GLY A 25 19.71 -19.38 10.18
N PHE A 26 19.63 -19.98 8.99
CA PHE A 26 19.94 -19.28 7.74
C PHE A 26 19.00 -18.11 7.45
N ILE A 27 17.69 -18.28 7.66
CA ILE A 27 16.70 -17.20 7.48
C ILE A 27 17.00 -16.05 8.44
N GLN A 28 17.29 -16.34 9.71
CA GLN A 28 17.64 -15.32 10.71
C GLN A 28 18.93 -14.59 10.33
N LEU A 29 19.96 -15.31 9.91
CA LEU A 29 21.24 -14.73 9.47
C LEU A 29 21.05 -13.77 8.28
N ILE A 30 20.30 -14.19 7.26
CA ILE A 30 20.01 -13.36 6.07
C ILE A 30 19.25 -12.09 6.47
N ASN A 31 18.23 -12.22 7.32
CA ASN A 31 17.47 -11.08 7.80
C ASN A 31 18.33 -10.12 8.63
N MET A 32 19.19 -10.65 9.50
CA MET A 32 20.11 -9.84 10.31
C MET A 32 21.06 -9.04 9.42
N ILE A 33 21.66 -9.68 8.41
CA ILE A 33 22.55 -9.01 7.46
C ILE A 33 21.80 -7.92 6.70
N ALA A 34 20.61 -8.23 6.16
CA ALA A 34 19.81 -7.25 5.41
C ALA A 34 19.35 -6.07 6.27
N GLN A 35 18.98 -6.31 7.53
CA GLN A 35 18.64 -5.25 8.48
C GLN A 35 19.84 -4.37 8.81
N LEU A 36 21.02 -4.95 9.01
CA LEU A 36 22.25 -4.19 9.25
C LEU A 36 22.56 -3.26 8.07
N ILE A 37 22.52 -3.77 6.83
CA ILE A 37 22.75 -2.96 5.62
C ILE A 37 21.70 -1.86 5.50
N THR A 38 20.41 -2.18 5.72
CA THR A 38 19.31 -1.22 5.62
C THR A 38 19.43 -0.12 6.68
N ASN A 39 19.81 -0.47 7.90
CA ASN A 39 19.98 0.48 9.00
C ASN A 39 21.19 1.39 8.76
N LEU A 40 22.29 0.82 8.26
CA LEU A 40 23.47 1.59 7.85
C LEU A 40 23.10 2.58 6.73
N ALA A 41 22.41 2.10 5.69
CA ALA A 41 21.96 2.94 4.58
C ALA A 41 21.02 4.07 5.03
N LYS A 42 20.09 3.79 5.94
CA LYS A 42 19.22 4.82 6.56
C LYS A 42 20.02 5.85 7.37
N GLY A 43 21.02 5.40 8.13
CA GLY A 43 21.92 6.29 8.86
C GLY A 43 22.66 7.25 7.91
N CYS A 44 23.22 6.71 6.81
CA CYS A 44 23.82 7.52 5.76
C CYS A 44 22.81 8.48 5.12
N PHE A 45 21.58 8.04 4.85
CA PHE A 45 20.53 8.88 4.29
C PHE A 45 20.12 10.04 5.22
N VAL A 46 20.02 9.79 6.53
CA VAL A 46 19.72 10.84 7.51
C VAL A 46 20.83 11.88 7.55
N LEU A 47 22.10 11.44 7.59
CA LEU A 47 23.26 12.33 7.53
C LEU A 47 23.28 13.17 6.25
N VAL A 48 22.93 12.56 5.13
CA VAL A 48 22.75 13.23 3.84
C VAL A 48 21.61 14.26 3.89
N SER A 49 20.46 13.91 4.48
CA SER A 49 19.29 14.79 4.55
C SER A 49 19.50 16.00 5.46
N MET A 50 20.30 15.87 6.53
CA MET A 50 20.64 16.97 7.42
C MET A 50 21.64 17.95 6.78
N GLY A 51 22.41 17.51 5.78
CA GLY A 51 23.43 18.29 5.09
C GLY A 51 23.00 18.90 3.75
N GLY A 52 21.69 19.02 3.47
CA GLY A 52 21.08 19.23 2.14
C GLY A 52 21.80 20.15 1.12
N CYS A 53 22.43 21.26 1.54
CA CYS A 53 23.25 22.10 0.64
C CYS A 53 24.76 21.83 0.71
N LEU A 54 25.28 21.40 1.87
CA LEU A 54 26.70 21.18 2.09
C LEU A 54 27.18 19.87 1.44
N LEU A 55 26.29 18.88 1.35
CA LEU A 55 26.54 17.60 0.72
C LEU A 55 26.64 17.71 -0.81
N LEU A 56 25.85 18.60 -1.43
CA LEU A 56 25.97 18.88 -2.86
C LEU A 56 27.35 19.47 -3.20
N LEU A 57 27.87 20.35 -2.34
CA LEU A 57 29.23 20.90 -2.47
C LEU A 57 30.31 19.84 -2.22
N LEU A 58 30.09 18.90 -1.30
CA LEU A 58 31.03 17.82 -0.99
C LEU A 58 31.06 16.72 -2.06
N ILE A 59 29.89 16.39 -2.65
CA ILE A 59 29.76 15.48 -3.80
C ILE A 59 30.34 16.11 -5.07
N ALA A 60 30.15 17.42 -5.27
CA ALA A 60 30.77 18.17 -6.36
C ALA A 60 32.28 18.42 -6.16
N GLY A 61 32.79 18.16 -4.96
CA GLY A 61 34.21 18.27 -4.63
C GLY A 61 35.05 17.09 -5.13
N PRO A 62 36.40 17.20 -5.09
CA PRO A 62 37.32 16.17 -5.60
C PRO A 62 37.13 14.79 -4.96
N LEU A 63 36.73 14.74 -3.69
CA LEU A 63 36.47 13.50 -2.97
C LEU A 63 35.15 12.84 -3.41
N GLY A 64 34.10 13.61 -3.68
CA GLY A 64 32.85 13.09 -4.20
C GLY A 64 32.98 12.52 -5.60
N ILE A 65 33.72 13.21 -6.47
CA ILE A 65 34.01 12.76 -7.84
C ILE A 65 34.88 11.50 -7.85
N THR A 66 35.86 11.38 -6.94
CA THR A 66 36.69 10.16 -6.86
C THR A 66 35.93 8.95 -6.31
N ILE A 67 34.99 9.14 -5.37
CA ILE A 67 34.13 8.07 -4.85
C ILE A 67 33.11 7.61 -5.89
N LEU A 68 32.40 8.55 -6.53
CA LEU A 68 31.43 8.24 -7.60
C LEU A 68 32.11 7.77 -8.89
N GLY A 69 33.34 8.19 -9.15
CA GLY A 69 34.13 7.79 -10.31
C GLY A 69 34.78 6.42 -10.16
N ASN A 70 34.77 5.80 -8.97
CA ASN A 70 35.36 4.49 -8.75
C ASN A 70 34.37 3.37 -9.12
N PRO A 71 34.60 2.63 -10.23
CA PRO A 71 33.67 1.60 -10.69
C PRO A 71 33.54 0.44 -9.70
N ILE A 72 34.58 0.18 -8.88
CA ILE A 72 34.57 -0.89 -7.88
C ILE A 72 33.61 -0.53 -6.73
N LEU A 73 33.62 0.72 -6.27
CA LEU A 73 32.71 1.16 -5.22
C LEU A 73 31.25 1.15 -5.71
N LEU A 74 30.99 1.65 -6.91
CA LEU A 74 29.66 1.62 -7.50
C LEU A 74 29.13 0.19 -7.68
N THR A 75 29.98 -0.73 -8.13
CA THR A 75 29.58 -2.15 -8.26
C THR A 75 29.28 -2.78 -6.91
N ILE A 76 30.05 -2.48 -5.86
CA ILE A 76 29.74 -2.95 -4.49
C ILE A 76 28.40 -2.40 -4.01
N VAL A 77 28.16 -1.08 -4.15
CA VAL A 77 26.89 -0.46 -3.74
C VAL A 77 25.71 -1.06 -4.51
N PHE A 78 25.86 -1.25 -5.81
CA PHE A 78 24.85 -1.89 -6.65
C PHE A 78 24.55 -3.33 -6.19
N LEU A 79 25.58 -4.12 -5.87
CA LEU A 79 25.40 -5.48 -5.35
C LEU A 79 24.69 -5.49 -3.99
N LEU A 80 24.95 -4.52 -3.11
CA LEU A 80 24.25 -4.39 -1.83
C LEU A 80 22.76 -4.05 -2.02
N ILE A 81 22.43 -3.14 -2.94
CA ILE A 81 21.04 -2.81 -3.28
C ILE A 81 20.34 -4.04 -3.86
N LEU A 82 20.99 -4.74 -4.80
CA LEU A 82 20.47 -5.98 -5.39
C LEU A 82 20.19 -7.02 -4.30
N PHE A 83 21.12 -7.19 -3.35
CA PHE A 83 20.96 -8.11 -2.23
C PHE A 83 19.76 -7.75 -1.36
N ILE A 84 19.57 -6.48 -1.00
CA ILE A 84 18.40 -6.04 -0.23
C ILE A 84 17.10 -6.33 -0.99
N MET A 85 17.05 -6.04 -2.30
CA MET A 85 15.86 -6.31 -3.11
C MET A 85 15.54 -7.81 -3.23
N LEU A 86 16.58 -8.66 -3.27
CA LEU A 86 16.43 -10.10 -3.41
C LEU A 86 16.11 -10.80 -2.08
N THR A 87 16.50 -10.19 -0.95
CA THR A 87 16.36 -10.75 0.41
C THR A 87 14.94 -11.25 0.71
N PRO A 88 13.85 -10.48 0.50
CA PRO A 88 12.51 -10.96 0.81
C PRO A 88 12.11 -12.20 0.00
N LYS A 89 12.53 -12.28 -1.27
CA LYS A 89 12.27 -13.44 -2.13
C LYS A 89 13.04 -14.67 -1.65
N MET A 90 14.31 -14.49 -1.28
CA MET A 90 15.15 -15.56 -0.74
C MET A 90 14.60 -16.09 0.58
N VAL A 91 14.23 -15.21 1.51
CA VAL A 91 13.63 -15.57 2.80
C VAL A 91 12.31 -16.32 2.59
N SER A 92 11.43 -15.81 1.72
CA SER A 92 10.17 -16.49 1.38
C SER A 92 10.40 -17.88 0.77
N TYR A 93 11.46 -18.07 -0.02
CA TYR A 93 11.80 -19.35 -0.61
C TYR A 93 12.37 -20.34 0.42
N LEU A 94 13.25 -19.88 1.31
CA LEU A 94 13.78 -20.69 2.40
C LEU A 94 12.67 -21.10 3.38
N GLU A 95 11.75 -20.18 3.69
CA GLU A 95 10.59 -20.45 4.52
C GLU A 95 9.68 -21.51 3.88
N TYR A 96 9.46 -21.41 2.57
CA TYR A 96 8.76 -22.43 1.80
C TYR A 96 9.41 -23.81 1.93
N ILE A 97 10.73 -23.92 1.74
CA ILE A 97 11.46 -25.20 1.88
C ILE A 97 11.35 -25.72 3.33
N LYS A 98 11.57 -24.85 4.32
CA LYS A 98 11.51 -25.17 5.74
C LYS A 98 10.17 -25.79 6.11
N VAL A 99 9.07 -25.07 5.83
CA VAL A 99 7.72 -25.49 6.23
C VAL A 99 7.32 -26.76 5.50
N THR A 100 7.46 -26.80 4.18
CA THR A 100 7.00 -27.98 3.40
C THR A 100 7.80 -29.24 3.71
N THR A 101 9.12 -29.12 3.90
CA THR A 101 9.96 -30.27 4.26
C THR A 101 9.68 -30.72 5.69
N ASN A 102 9.54 -29.78 6.64
CA ASN A 102 9.20 -30.10 8.01
C ASN A 102 7.86 -30.83 8.10
N ASP A 103 6.80 -30.29 7.48
CA ASP A 103 5.46 -30.89 7.53
C ASP A 103 5.44 -32.29 6.90
N TYR A 104 6.11 -32.45 5.76
CA TYR A 104 6.21 -33.75 5.09
C TYR A 104 6.94 -34.79 5.94
N LEU A 105 8.10 -34.44 6.50
CA LEU A 105 8.89 -35.37 7.32
C LEU A 105 8.22 -35.67 8.66
N MET A 106 7.55 -34.69 9.25
CA MET A 106 6.81 -34.83 10.50
C MET A 106 5.57 -35.73 10.35
N ASP A 107 4.78 -35.54 9.29
CA ASP A 107 3.64 -36.43 9.01
C ASP A 107 4.11 -37.86 8.77
N ARG A 108 5.22 -38.03 8.05
CA ARG A 108 5.80 -39.36 7.81
C ARG A 108 6.35 -39.98 9.09
N SER A 109 7.00 -39.19 9.93
CA SER A 109 7.48 -39.61 11.25
C SER A 109 6.31 -40.08 12.13
N ASN A 110 5.25 -39.28 12.22
CA ASN A 110 4.07 -39.58 13.02
C ASN A 110 3.36 -40.86 12.54
N TYR A 111 3.23 -41.04 11.22
CA TYR A 111 2.74 -42.31 10.64
C TYR A 111 3.54 -43.52 11.13
N PHE A 112 4.87 -43.42 11.19
CA PHE A 112 5.71 -44.53 11.63
C PHE A 112 5.73 -44.74 13.15
N ILE A 113 5.51 -43.69 13.95
CA ILE A 113 5.51 -43.76 15.43
C ILE A 113 4.14 -44.19 15.98
N GLN A 114 3.07 -43.53 15.50
CA GLN A 114 1.71 -43.60 16.05
C GLN A 114 0.72 -44.31 15.12
N GLY A 115 1.08 -44.55 13.85
CA GLY A 115 0.15 -45.12 12.86
C GLY A 115 -0.91 -44.13 12.38
N THR A 116 -0.72 -42.83 12.63
CA THR A 116 -1.63 -41.77 12.17
C THR A 116 -1.63 -41.67 10.64
N GLN A 117 -2.77 -41.32 10.05
CA GLN A 117 -2.86 -41.06 8.61
C GLN A 117 -2.07 -39.79 8.27
N CYS A 118 -1.23 -39.84 7.24
CA CYS A 118 -0.59 -38.63 6.71
C CYS A 118 -1.66 -37.69 6.15
N LYS A 119 -1.49 -36.36 6.34
CA LYS A 119 -2.44 -35.38 5.76
C LYS A 119 -2.48 -35.47 4.24
N TYR A 120 -1.32 -35.69 3.62
CA TYR A 120 -1.18 -35.81 2.18
C TYR A 120 -0.25 -36.97 1.82
N LYS A 121 -0.43 -37.54 0.62
CA LYS A 121 0.36 -38.70 0.16
C LYS A 121 1.62 -38.26 -0.59
N LYS A 122 1.54 -37.14 -1.32
CA LYS A 122 2.62 -36.65 -2.19
C LYS A 122 3.18 -35.34 -1.64
N PHE A 123 4.50 -35.17 -1.72
CA PHE A 123 5.18 -33.92 -1.34
C PHE A 123 4.61 -32.67 -2.07
N ARG A 124 4.18 -32.83 -3.33
CA ARG A 124 3.58 -31.75 -4.14
C ARG A 124 2.30 -31.17 -3.53
N GLU A 125 1.58 -31.93 -2.71
CA GLU A 125 0.36 -31.47 -2.05
C GLU A 125 0.68 -30.48 -0.92
N TYR A 126 1.73 -30.73 -0.13
CA TYR A 126 2.24 -29.77 0.86
C TYR A 126 2.67 -28.45 0.19
N LYS A 127 3.31 -28.54 -0.98
CA LYS A 127 3.64 -27.36 -1.80
C LYS A 127 2.41 -26.56 -2.20
N ALA A 128 1.35 -27.24 -2.66
CA ALA A 128 0.12 -26.60 -3.09
C ALA A 128 -0.58 -25.88 -1.93
N VAL A 129 -0.60 -26.49 -0.74
CA VAL A 129 -1.18 -25.91 0.47
C VAL A 129 -0.43 -24.65 0.89
N TYR A 130 0.90 -24.70 0.93
CA TYR A 130 1.71 -23.52 1.26
C TYR A 130 1.44 -22.37 0.28
N LYS A 131 1.43 -22.66 -1.03
CA LYS A 131 1.18 -21.65 -2.07
C LYS A 131 -0.20 -21.01 -1.92
N LYS A 132 -1.23 -21.81 -1.63
CA LYS A 132 -2.60 -21.32 -1.40
C LYS A 132 -2.67 -20.42 -0.16
N ALA A 133 -2.01 -20.80 0.93
CA ALA A 133 -1.95 -19.98 2.15
C ALA A 133 -1.21 -18.65 1.92
N GLU A 134 -0.15 -18.65 1.11
CA GLU A 134 0.58 -17.45 0.73
C GLU A 134 -0.25 -16.51 -0.14
N GLU A 135 -0.98 -17.04 -1.12
CA GLU A 135 -1.90 -16.26 -1.96
C GLU A 135 -3.03 -15.63 -1.12
N GLU A 136 -3.57 -16.37 -0.16
CA GLU A 136 -4.59 -15.87 0.76
C GLU A 136 -4.04 -14.75 1.65
N ARG A 137 -2.82 -14.89 2.17
CA ARG A 137 -2.15 -13.83 2.93
C ARG A 137 -1.98 -12.56 2.10
N LYS A 138 -1.48 -12.68 0.86
CA LYS A 138 -1.33 -11.53 -0.06
C LYS A 138 -2.66 -10.85 -0.38
N ARG A 139 -3.75 -11.62 -0.51
CA ARG A 139 -5.11 -11.07 -0.70
C ARG A 139 -5.57 -10.28 0.51
N ARG A 140 -5.37 -10.81 1.72
CA ARG A 140 -5.71 -10.12 2.98
C ARG A 140 -4.91 -8.83 3.15
N GLU A 141 -3.59 -8.87 2.90
CA GLU A 141 -2.73 -7.68 2.94
C GLU A 141 -3.12 -6.64 1.88
N ALA A 142 -3.53 -7.06 0.68
CA ALA A 142 -4.02 -6.15 -0.35
C ALA A 142 -5.35 -5.49 0.05
N GLN A 143 -6.28 -6.25 0.65
CA GLN A 143 -7.53 -5.72 1.19
C GLN A 143 -7.29 -4.73 2.33
N GLN A 144 -6.37 -5.06 3.25
CA GLN A 144 -5.98 -4.16 4.34
C GLN A 144 -5.36 -2.87 3.83
N ARG A 145 -4.40 -2.94 2.88
CA ARG A 145 -3.82 -1.73 2.28
C ARG A 145 -4.86 -0.89 1.54
N ALA A 146 -5.79 -1.51 0.83
CA ALA A 146 -6.88 -0.79 0.17
C ALA A 146 -7.77 -0.07 1.20
N TYR A 147 -8.09 -0.74 2.31
CA TYR A 147 -8.85 -0.16 3.41
C TYR A 147 -8.10 1.00 4.09
N GLU A 148 -6.80 0.83 4.39
CA GLU A 148 -5.97 1.88 4.97
C GLU A 148 -5.83 3.08 4.05
N GLN A 149 -5.59 2.86 2.75
CA GLN A 149 -5.56 3.93 1.75
C GLN A 149 -6.89 4.67 1.68
N GLN A 150 -8.01 3.95 1.76
CA GLN A 150 -9.33 4.56 1.80
C GLN A 150 -9.50 5.40 3.06
N LYS A 151 -9.12 4.89 4.24
CA LYS A 151 -9.20 5.62 5.50
C LYS A 151 -8.33 6.88 5.50
N GLN A 152 -7.07 6.76 5.11
CA GLN A 152 -6.16 7.91 4.96
C GLN A 152 -6.70 8.93 3.96
N TRP A 153 -7.34 8.45 2.89
CA TRP A 153 -7.97 9.35 1.94
C TRP A 153 -9.16 10.08 2.55
N GLU A 154 -10.02 9.38 3.29
CA GLU A 154 -11.13 10.03 3.99
C GLU A 154 -10.66 11.06 5.04
N GLU A 155 -9.57 10.79 5.75
CA GLU A 155 -8.97 11.74 6.69
C GLU A 155 -8.40 12.97 5.98
N ARG A 156 -7.59 12.77 4.93
CA ARG A 156 -7.07 13.88 4.11
C ARG A 156 -8.21 14.71 3.54
N PHE A 157 -9.23 14.04 2.99
CA PHE A 157 -10.40 14.69 2.44
C PHE A 157 -11.14 15.53 3.47
N LYS A 158 -11.38 15.02 4.68
CA LYS A 158 -12.02 15.79 5.77
C LYS A 158 -11.21 17.02 6.15
N ASN A 159 -9.91 16.85 6.39
CA ASN A 159 -9.03 17.96 6.78
C ASN A 159 -9.00 19.05 5.70
N TRP A 160 -8.87 18.62 4.45
CA TRP A 160 -8.81 19.49 3.30
C TRP A 160 -10.12 20.25 3.07
N HIS A 161 -11.27 19.58 3.16
CA HIS A 161 -12.59 20.22 3.03
C HIS A 161 -12.86 21.21 4.18
N GLY A 162 -12.34 20.93 5.37
CA GLY A 162 -12.37 21.86 6.51
C GLY A 162 -11.52 23.11 6.27
N HIS A 163 -10.33 22.98 5.69
CA HIS A 163 -9.50 24.14 5.31
C HIS A 163 -10.13 25.00 4.21
N GLN A 164 -10.81 24.40 3.23
CA GLN A 164 -11.53 25.17 2.21
C GLN A 164 -12.69 25.98 2.79
N GLN A 165 -13.50 25.40 3.69
CA GLN A 165 -14.56 26.15 4.37
C GLN A 165 -14.01 27.33 5.18
N TYR A 166 -12.83 27.17 5.80
CA TYR A 166 -12.18 28.24 6.54
C TYR A 166 -11.69 29.38 5.64
N HIS A 167 -11.15 29.05 4.46
CA HIS A 167 -10.73 30.06 3.47
C HIS A 167 -11.89 30.73 2.73
N ASN A 168 -13.04 30.05 2.58
CA ASN A 168 -14.25 30.66 2.02
C ASN A 168 -14.90 31.66 3.02
N GLY A 169 -14.58 31.56 4.33
CA GLY A 169 -15.01 32.51 5.36
C GLY A 169 -14.14 33.78 5.51
N GLN A 170 -12.95 33.84 4.90
CA GLN A 170 -12.06 35.01 4.92
C GLN A 170 -11.51 35.28 3.51
N GLY A 171 -12.36 35.85 2.66
CA GLY A 171 -12.00 36.23 1.30
C GLY A 171 -12.79 37.45 0.82
N TYR A 172 -12.67 38.57 1.53
CA TYR A 172 -13.04 39.88 1.00
C TYR A 172 -11.77 40.54 0.44
N TYR A 173 -11.80 40.89 -0.86
CA TYR A 173 -10.80 41.54 -1.74
C TYR A 173 -9.80 40.66 -2.52
N GLY A 174 -9.95 40.71 -3.86
CA GLY A 174 -8.92 40.32 -4.82
C GLY A 174 -9.50 39.84 -6.15
N GLY A 175 -9.97 40.77 -7.00
CA GLY A 175 -10.68 40.44 -8.23
C GLY A 175 -9.84 39.71 -9.28
N GLN A 176 -10.37 38.60 -9.78
CA GLN A 176 -10.43 38.26 -11.21
C GLN A 176 -11.46 37.14 -11.42
N GLY A 177 -12.42 37.40 -12.32
CA GLY A 177 -13.58 36.58 -12.72
C GLY A 177 -13.76 35.19 -12.11
N HIS A 178 -14.50 35.10 -11.00
CA HIS A 178 -15.09 33.84 -10.54
C HIS A 178 -16.31 33.49 -11.42
N GLN A 179 -16.19 32.43 -12.23
CA GLN A 179 -17.34 31.73 -12.82
C GLN A 179 -17.86 30.65 -11.86
N GLY A 180 -18.11 31.00 -10.60
CA GLY A 180 -18.95 30.20 -9.72
C GLY A 180 -20.40 30.26 -10.21
N PHE A 181 -21.26 29.34 -9.79
CA PHE A 181 -22.68 29.24 -10.16
C PHE A 181 -23.58 30.45 -9.79
N GLY A 182 -23.02 31.64 -9.60
CA GLY A 182 -23.73 32.91 -9.43
C GLY A 182 -23.93 33.62 -10.76
N ASN A 183 -24.95 33.22 -11.53
CA ASN A 183 -25.48 34.05 -12.61
C ASN A 183 -26.97 34.29 -12.32
N TYR A 184 -27.33 35.54 -12.05
CA TYR A 184 -28.67 36.00 -11.69
C TYR A 184 -29.61 35.90 -12.91
N SER A 185 -30.12 34.70 -13.21
CA SER A 185 -31.33 34.47 -14.03
C SER A 185 -31.78 32.99 -14.16
N MET A 186 -31.07 32.02 -13.56
CA MET A 186 -31.48 30.61 -13.65
C MET A 186 -32.60 30.25 -12.65
N ASP A 187 -33.62 29.54 -13.13
CA ASP A 187 -34.62 28.89 -12.29
C ASP A 187 -33.97 27.84 -11.37
N PHE A 188 -34.47 27.69 -10.14
CA PHE A 188 -33.93 26.77 -9.13
C PHE A 188 -33.80 25.34 -9.66
N LYS A 189 -34.79 24.89 -10.45
CA LYS A 189 -34.80 23.57 -11.08
C LYS A 189 -33.59 23.38 -12.00
N SER A 190 -33.31 24.36 -12.87
CA SER A 190 -32.19 24.32 -13.82
C SER A 190 -30.83 24.34 -13.11
N GLN A 191 -30.70 25.11 -12.03
CA GLN A 191 -29.48 25.13 -11.24
C GLN A 191 -29.21 23.78 -10.57
N TYR A 192 -30.25 23.16 -9.99
CA TYR A 192 -30.16 21.84 -9.35
C TYR A 192 -29.74 20.76 -10.35
N GLU A 193 -30.39 20.68 -11.51
CA GLU A 193 -30.06 19.72 -12.58
C GLU A 193 -28.61 19.86 -13.04
N LYS A 194 -28.14 21.11 -13.24
CA LYS A 194 -26.74 21.38 -13.61
C LYS A 194 -25.73 20.94 -12.53
N CYS A 195 -26.05 21.11 -11.24
CA CYS A 195 -25.21 20.62 -10.15
C CYS A 195 -25.18 19.09 -10.11
N CYS A 196 -26.32 18.42 -10.34
CA CYS A 196 -26.38 16.97 -10.48
C CYS A 196 -25.56 16.48 -11.68
N ASP A 197 -25.60 17.16 -12.83
CA ASP A 197 -24.80 16.84 -14.01
C ASP A 197 -23.29 16.98 -13.74
N VAL A 198 -22.90 18.07 -13.06
CA VAL A 198 -21.51 18.29 -12.63
C VAL A 198 -21.03 17.22 -11.66
N LEU A 199 -21.89 16.65 -10.81
CA LEU A 199 -21.56 15.48 -9.99
C LEU A 199 -21.77 14.14 -10.72
N GLY A 200 -22.46 14.13 -11.85
CA GLY A 200 -22.79 12.94 -12.63
C GLY A 200 -23.75 12.00 -11.90
N VAL A 201 -24.73 12.56 -11.19
CA VAL A 201 -25.75 11.82 -10.42
C VAL A 201 -27.14 12.04 -10.99
N SER A 202 -28.07 11.12 -10.69
CA SER A 202 -29.49 11.31 -10.99
C SER A 202 -30.04 12.56 -10.29
N TYR A 203 -31.04 13.22 -10.88
CA TYR A 203 -31.76 14.32 -10.24
C TYR A 203 -32.53 13.88 -9.00
N GLU A 204 -32.89 12.59 -8.92
CA GLU A 204 -33.53 11.97 -7.76
C GLU A 204 -32.53 11.42 -6.73
N ALA A 205 -31.22 11.65 -6.92
CA ALA A 205 -30.19 11.10 -6.07
C ALA A 205 -30.38 11.52 -4.61
N ASN A 206 -30.16 10.58 -3.69
CA ASN A 206 -30.16 10.86 -2.27
C ASN A 206 -28.81 11.48 -1.83
N LYS A 207 -28.77 12.04 -0.62
CA LYS A 207 -27.57 12.66 -0.06
C LYS A 207 -26.35 11.73 -0.03
N ASN A 208 -26.56 10.43 0.19
CA ASN A 208 -25.45 9.46 0.21
C ASN A 208 -24.85 9.26 -1.18
N GLU A 209 -25.68 9.23 -2.23
CA GLU A 209 -25.27 9.13 -3.63
C GLU A 209 -24.52 10.38 -4.09
N ILE A 210 -25.06 11.57 -3.76
CA ILE A 210 -24.40 12.87 -4.01
C ILE A 210 -23.03 12.92 -3.33
N LYS A 211 -22.96 12.52 -2.05
CA LYS A 211 -21.70 12.45 -1.29
C LYS A 211 -20.72 11.44 -1.86
N LEU A 212 -21.18 10.29 -2.35
CA LEU A 212 -20.33 9.27 -2.96
C LEU A 212 -19.76 9.75 -4.31
N ALA A 213 -20.61 10.35 -5.14
CA ALA A 213 -20.21 10.90 -6.44
C ALA A 213 -19.22 12.06 -6.28
N TYR A 214 -19.49 12.95 -5.32
CA TYR A 214 -18.57 14.02 -4.93
C TYR A 214 -17.20 13.45 -4.53
N ARG A 215 -17.14 12.49 -3.60
CA ARG A 215 -15.87 11.83 -3.18
C ARG A 215 -15.12 11.20 -4.36
N LYS A 216 -15.84 10.58 -5.29
CA LYS A 216 -15.26 9.94 -6.47
C LYS A 216 -14.64 10.97 -7.40
N LYS A 217 -15.37 12.04 -7.73
CA LYS A 217 -14.88 13.12 -8.60
C LYS A 217 -13.76 13.92 -7.93
N ALA A 218 -13.89 14.23 -6.64
CA ALA A 218 -12.85 14.93 -5.88
C ALA A 218 -11.54 14.14 -5.82
N LYS A 219 -11.59 12.79 -5.75
CA LYS A 219 -10.39 11.95 -5.87
C LYS A 219 -9.74 12.02 -7.27
N MET A 220 -10.55 12.14 -8.32
CA MET A 220 -10.06 12.20 -9.71
C MET A 220 -9.45 13.56 -10.06
N TYR A 221 -10.01 14.64 -9.52
CA TYR A 221 -9.62 16.02 -9.81
C TYR A 221 -8.88 16.69 -8.65
N HIS A 222 -8.30 15.93 -7.71
CA HIS A 222 -7.54 16.53 -6.61
C HIS A 222 -6.24 17.17 -7.14
N PRO A 223 -5.90 18.42 -6.76
CA PRO A 223 -4.71 19.11 -7.27
C PRO A 223 -3.38 18.39 -6.96
N ASP A 224 -3.29 17.70 -5.81
CA ASP A 224 -2.10 16.88 -5.48
C ASP A 224 -1.93 15.66 -6.39
N MET A 225 -3.02 15.17 -7.01
CA MET A 225 -2.97 13.99 -7.89
C MET A 225 -2.87 14.38 -9.37
N ASN A 226 -3.29 15.60 -9.73
CA ASN A 226 -3.34 16.04 -11.12
C ASN A 226 -3.07 17.55 -11.19
N SER A 227 -1.88 17.92 -11.68
CA SER A 227 -1.33 19.28 -11.58
C SER A 227 -1.67 20.20 -12.79
N SER A 228 -2.70 19.89 -13.58
CA SER A 228 -3.11 20.74 -14.71
C SER A 228 -4.05 21.87 -14.27
N GLN A 229 -4.00 23.03 -14.92
CA GLN A 229 -4.86 24.18 -14.63
C GLN A 229 -6.36 23.85 -14.76
N ASP A 230 -6.74 23.06 -15.76
CA ASP A 230 -8.13 22.61 -15.98
C ASP A 230 -8.69 21.78 -14.81
N THR A 231 -7.81 21.11 -14.06
CA THR A 231 -8.20 20.29 -12.92
C THR A 231 -8.73 21.15 -11.78
N THR A 232 -8.10 22.30 -11.53
CA THR A 232 -8.49 23.21 -10.44
C THR A 232 -9.89 23.80 -10.68
N GLU A 233 -10.19 24.23 -11.90
CA GLU A 233 -11.50 24.80 -12.24
C GLU A 233 -12.62 23.75 -12.17
N MET A 234 -12.38 22.55 -12.70
CA MET A 234 -13.36 21.47 -12.62
C MET A 234 -13.62 21.05 -11.18
N PHE A 235 -12.57 21.02 -10.37
CA PHE A 235 -12.67 20.69 -8.97
C PHE A 235 -13.43 21.73 -8.16
N GLN A 236 -13.25 23.02 -8.45
CA GLN A 236 -14.08 24.09 -7.88
C GLN A 236 -15.56 23.89 -8.23
N LYS A 237 -15.88 23.63 -9.51
CA LYS A 237 -17.27 23.34 -9.94
C LYS A 237 -17.86 22.14 -9.20
N ILE A 238 -17.07 21.11 -8.93
CA ILE A 238 -17.47 19.92 -8.17
C ILE A 238 -17.79 20.26 -6.71
N ASN A 239 -17.00 21.14 -6.07
CA ASN A 239 -17.28 21.61 -4.71
C ASN A 239 -18.55 22.47 -4.67
N ASP A 240 -18.66 23.46 -5.56
CA ASP A 240 -19.84 24.33 -5.65
C ASP A 240 -21.13 23.53 -5.83
N ALA A 241 -21.10 22.51 -6.70
CA ALA A 241 -22.24 21.61 -6.92
C ALA A 241 -22.59 20.80 -5.66
N TYR A 242 -21.58 20.30 -4.93
CA TYR A 242 -21.82 19.56 -3.69
C TYR A 242 -22.34 20.46 -2.56
N GLU A 243 -21.85 21.69 -2.44
CA GLU A 243 -22.34 22.67 -1.47
C GLU A 243 -23.77 23.13 -1.78
N PHE A 244 -24.13 23.26 -3.06
CA PHE A 244 -25.50 23.57 -3.46
C PHE A 244 -26.47 22.40 -3.23
N LEU A 245 -26.04 21.14 -3.39
CA LEU A 245 -26.90 19.96 -3.26
C LEU A 245 -27.10 19.55 -1.79
N THR A 246 -27.66 20.46 -0.98
CA THR A 246 -28.04 20.24 0.42
C THR A 246 -29.33 19.43 0.54
N GLU A 247 -29.62 18.90 1.74
CA GLU A 247 -30.90 18.22 2.01
C GLU A 247 -32.10 19.11 1.68
N ASP A 248 -32.06 20.38 2.08
CA ASP A 248 -33.14 21.33 1.82
C ASP A 248 -33.40 21.52 0.31
N HIS A 249 -32.34 21.58 -0.49
CA HIS A 249 -32.45 21.73 -1.94
C HIS A 249 -32.93 20.44 -2.62
N ILE A 250 -32.48 19.28 -2.16
CA ILE A 250 -32.99 17.98 -2.61
C ILE A 250 -34.49 17.86 -2.33
N GLU A 251 -34.92 18.21 -1.11
CA GLU A 251 -36.34 18.18 -0.73
C GLU A 251 -37.18 19.24 -1.46
N ARG A 252 -36.61 20.41 -1.74
CA ARG A 252 -37.27 21.44 -2.54
C ARG A 252 -37.48 20.97 -3.98
N TYR A 253 -36.48 20.34 -4.61
CA TYR A 253 -36.59 19.84 -5.98
C TYR A 253 -37.66 18.73 -6.10
N LYS A 254 -37.75 17.84 -5.10
CA LYS A 254 -38.78 16.79 -5.05
C LYS A 254 -40.22 17.30 -4.91
N ARG A 255 -40.41 18.56 -4.53
CA ARG A 255 -41.73 19.20 -4.35
C ARG A 255 -42.20 20.01 -5.57
N LEU A 256 -41.33 20.17 -6.57
CA LEU A 256 -41.64 20.83 -7.85
C LEU A 256 -42.28 19.82 -8.82
#